data_AF-A0AAW1NQ14-F1
#
_entry.id   AF-A0AAW1NQ14-F1
#
_cell.length_a   1.000
_cell.length_b   1.000
_cell.length_c   1.000
_cell.angle_alpha   90.00
_cell.angle_beta   90.00
_cell.angle_gamma   90.00
#
_symmetry.space_group_name_H-M   'P 1'
#
loop_
_entity.id
_entity.type
_entity.pdbx_description
1 polymer ?
#
loop_
_entity_poly.entity_id
_entity_poly.type
_entity_poly.pdbx_seq_one_letter_code
_entity_poly.pdbx_strand_id
1 'polypeptide(L)'
;MSPFPAWRQELFFKSPQQLQAQIALLKDLHQSRLNITNKSKDDDLLKVVDTLKQQLGAKLDRWWQKNYNAFPRGIAAAVQEIYGSIFIPSKQLLAQQKFRPWSGVFLSKQYLDSVDEARAITVQMLQIYKRYEVTPLVETAVRDAKALRGIMDIFEEAAK
;
A
#
# COMPACT_ATOMS: atom_id res chain seq x y z
N MET A 1 0.59 2.97 29.05
CA MET A 1 0.21 3.50 27.72
C MET A 1 1.47 4.01 27.06
N SER A 2 1.74 3.65 25.80
CA SER A 2 2.88 4.23 25.08
C SER A 2 2.66 5.74 24.96
N PRO A 3 3.64 6.60 25.29
CA PRO A 3 3.47 8.05 25.31
C PRO A 3 3.32 8.67 23.92
N PHE A 4 3.56 7.90 22.86
CA PHE A 4 3.39 8.33 21.49
C PHE A 4 2.08 7.80 20.89
N PRO A 5 1.35 8.61 20.10
CA PRO A 5 0.28 8.07 19.27
C PRO A 5 0.86 6.96 18.41
N ALA A 6 0.04 5.97 18.09
CA ALA A 6 0.55 4.80 17.40
C ALA A 6 1.00 5.17 15.97
N TRP A 7 2.32 5.17 15.79
CA TRP A 7 3.07 5.59 14.61
C TRP A 7 3.20 4.43 13.61
N ARG A 8 3.54 4.75 12.36
CA ARG A 8 3.63 3.78 11.26
C ARG A 8 5.08 3.64 10.81
N GLN A 9 5.57 2.42 10.68
CA GLN A 9 6.90 2.16 10.10
C GLN A 9 6.77 1.96 8.59
N GLU A 10 7.57 2.70 7.81
CA GLU A 10 7.65 2.45 6.37
C GLU A 10 8.52 1.23 6.08
N LEU A 11 7.99 0.32 5.25
CA LEU A 11 8.65 -0.90 4.80
C LEU A 11 9.42 -0.62 3.49
N PHE A 12 10.74 -0.81 3.52
CA PHE A 12 11.60 -0.64 2.35
C PHE A 12 12.31 -1.95 1.99
N PHE A 13 11.92 -2.62 0.92
CA PHE A 13 12.56 -3.86 0.48
C PHE A 13 12.76 -3.86 -1.04
N LYS A 14 13.82 -4.51 -1.49
CA LYS A 14 14.19 -4.64 -2.92
C LYS A 14 14.02 -6.07 -3.44
N SER A 15 13.73 -7.03 -2.56
CA SER A 15 13.53 -8.44 -2.91
C SER A 15 12.57 -9.13 -1.95
N PRO A 16 11.98 -10.28 -2.34
CA PRO A 16 11.17 -11.10 -1.44
C PRO A 16 11.92 -11.51 -0.17
N GLN A 17 13.22 -11.82 -0.26
CA GLN A 17 14.03 -12.21 0.90
C GLN A 17 14.18 -11.06 1.91
N GLN A 18 14.34 -9.82 1.42
CA GLN A 18 14.38 -8.64 2.29
C GLN A 18 13.03 -8.38 2.95
N LEU A 19 11.92 -8.59 2.23
CA LEU A 19 10.58 -8.51 2.80
C LEU A 19 10.40 -9.52 3.93
N GLN A 20 10.82 -10.78 3.74
CA GLN A 20 10.78 -11.82 4.77
C GLN A 20 11.59 -11.44 6.02
N ALA A 21 12.82 -10.95 5.84
CA ALA A 21 13.66 -10.52 6.95
C ALA A 21 13.04 -9.37 7.75
N GLN A 22 12.40 -8.41 7.06
CA GLN A 22 11.70 -7.31 7.73
C GLN A 22 10.46 -7.78 8.47
N ILE A 23 9.68 -8.70 7.91
CA ILE A 23 8.53 -9.29 8.59
C ILE A 23 8.97 -9.97 9.90
N ALA A 24 10.08 -10.71 9.89
CA ALA A 24 10.63 -11.32 11.10
C ALA A 24 11.02 -10.28 12.15
N LEU A 25 11.73 -9.22 11.75
CA LEU A 25 12.12 -8.12 12.65
C LEU A 25 10.90 -7.39 13.24
N LEU A 26 9.87 -7.13 12.43
CA LEU A 26 8.67 -6.43 12.89
C LEU A 26 7.87 -7.25 13.92
N LYS A 27 7.86 -8.59 13.78
CA LYS A 27 7.28 -9.49 14.78
C LYS A 27 8.01 -9.40 16.11
N ASP A 28 9.35 -9.41 16.07
CA ASP A 28 10.21 -9.32 17.25
C ASP A 28 10.05 -7.97 17.98
N LEU A 29 9.96 -6.88 17.22
CA LEU A 29 9.76 -5.53 17.75
C LEU A 29 8.30 -5.20 18.12
N HIS A 30 7.37 -6.14 17.95
CA HIS A 30 5.93 -5.95 18.15
C HIS A 30 5.34 -4.73 17.41
N GLN A 31 5.92 -4.37 16.25
CA GLN A 31 5.46 -3.22 15.48
C GLN A 31 4.29 -3.61 14.58
N SER A 32 3.14 -2.97 14.82
CA SER A 32 1.84 -3.45 14.30
C SER A 32 1.19 -2.54 13.27
N ARG A 33 1.86 -1.43 12.91
CA ARG A 33 1.36 -0.46 11.93
C ARG A 33 2.42 -0.15 10.90
N LEU A 34 2.12 -0.44 9.63
CA LEU A 34 3.11 -0.44 8.56
C LEU A 34 2.62 0.38 7.38
N ASN A 35 3.52 1.16 6.77
CA ASN A 35 3.28 1.78 5.47
C ASN A 35 4.00 0.97 4.38
N ILE A 36 3.25 0.44 3.43
CA ILE A 36 3.78 -0.20 2.23
C ILE A 36 3.96 0.85 1.14
N THR A 37 5.10 0.78 0.48
CA THR A 37 5.36 1.61 -0.69
C THR A 37 5.65 0.72 -1.89
N ASN A 38 5.23 1.20 -3.06
CA ASN A 38 5.47 0.50 -4.32
C ASN A 38 6.97 0.63 -4.71
N LYS A 39 7.80 -0.27 -4.18
CA LYS A 39 9.27 -0.19 -4.27
C LYS A 39 9.95 -1.44 -4.84
N SER A 40 9.20 -2.47 -5.21
CA SER A 40 9.78 -3.62 -5.92
C SER A 40 9.85 -3.33 -7.42
N LYS A 41 10.93 -3.78 -8.08
CA LYS A 41 11.11 -3.62 -9.54
C LYS A 41 10.01 -4.32 -10.36
N ASP A 42 9.32 -5.26 -9.74
CA ASP A 42 8.30 -6.10 -10.37
C ASP A 42 6.88 -5.52 -10.21
N ASP A 43 6.69 -4.39 -9.52
CA ASP A 43 5.40 -3.70 -9.34
C ASP A 43 4.28 -4.63 -8.81
N ASP A 44 4.65 -5.63 -8.00
CA ASP A 44 3.74 -6.69 -7.56
C ASP A 44 3.15 -6.38 -6.18
N LEU A 45 2.38 -5.30 -6.13
CA LEU A 45 1.69 -4.84 -4.91
C LEU A 45 0.78 -5.93 -4.33
N LEU A 46 0.13 -6.72 -5.19
CA LEU A 46 -0.72 -7.84 -4.80
C LEU A 46 0.05 -8.86 -3.97
N LYS A 47 1.16 -9.38 -4.49
CA LYS A 47 1.98 -10.38 -3.80
C LYS A 47 2.58 -9.86 -2.50
N VAL A 48 2.96 -8.58 -2.46
CA VAL A 48 3.46 -7.93 -1.24
C VAL A 48 2.37 -7.93 -0.16
N VAL A 49 1.17 -7.47 -0.50
CA VAL A 49 0.04 -7.40 0.43
C VAL A 49 -0.38 -8.79 0.89
N ASP A 50 -0.45 -9.75 -0.03
CA ASP A 50 -0.72 -11.17 0.29
C ASP A 50 0.30 -11.72 1.28
N THR A 51 1.60 -11.51 1.01
CA THR A 51 2.70 -11.99 1.88
C THR A 51 2.59 -11.38 3.28
N LEU A 52 2.35 -10.07 3.37
CA LEU A 52 2.19 -9.38 4.65
C LEU A 52 0.97 -9.91 5.41
N LYS A 53 -0.17 -10.07 4.76
CA LYS A 53 -1.40 -10.60 5.38
C LYS A 53 -1.22 -12.03 5.87
N GLN A 54 -0.63 -12.90 5.04
CA GLN A 54 -0.37 -14.30 5.39
C GLN A 54 0.56 -14.43 6.60
N GLN A 55 1.61 -13.61 6.65
CA GLN A 55 2.66 -13.78 7.66
C GLN A 55 2.46 -12.95 8.92
N LEU A 56 1.74 -11.82 8.85
CA LEU A 56 1.50 -10.93 9.99
C LEU A 56 0.09 -11.09 10.59
N GLY A 57 -0.77 -11.91 9.97
CA GLY A 57 -2.01 -12.41 10.58
C GLY A 57 -3.13 -11.37 10.66
N ALA A 58 -3.20 -10.41 9.74
CA ALA A 58 -4.35 -9.52 9.71
C ALA A 58 -5.59 -10.30 9.24
N LYS A 59 -6.74 -10.05 9.87
CA LYS A 59 -8.00 -10.71 9.54
C LYS A 59 -8.26 -10.58 8.03
N LEU A 60 -8.41 -11.71 7.34
CA LEU A 60 -8.87 -11.77 5.96
C LEU A 60 -10.40 -11.73 5.96
N ASP A 61 -11.00 -11.13 4.93
CA ASP A 61 -12.44 -11.10 4.76
C ASP A 61 -13.04 -12.53 4.66
N ARG A 62 -14.35 -12.63 4.84
CA ARG A 62 -15.08 -13.91 4.81
C ARG A 62 -15.08 -14.59 3.44
N TRP A 63 -14.74 -13.89 2.36
CA TRP A 63 -14.73 -14.45 1.00
C TRP A 63 -13.50 -15.34 0.78
N TRP A 64 -12.35 -14.95 1.32
CA TRP A 64 -11.11 -15.73 1.20
C TRP A 64 -11.10 -17.00 2.07
N GLN A 65 -11.68 -16.95 3.27
CA GLN A 65 -11.80 -18.12 4.18
C GLN A 65 -12.55 -19.30 3.56
N LYS A 66 -13.47 -19.01 2.63
CA LYS A 66 -14.33 -20.03 2.01
C LYS A 66 -13.65 -20.78 0.86
N ASN A 67 -12.57 -20.22 0.29
CA ASN A 67 -11.98 -20.70 -0.97
C ASN A 67 -10.58 -21.33 -0.82
N TYR A 68 -9.90 -21.18 0.31
CA TYR A 68 -8.61 -21.84 0.58
C TYR A 68 -8.58 -22.39 2.01
N ASN A 69 -8.46 -23.71 2.14
CA ASN A 69 -8.49 -24.40 3.42
C ASN A 69 -7.20 -24.23 4.24
N ALA A 70 -7.40 -24.15 5.56
CA ALA A 70 -6.47 -24.30 6.67
C ALA A 70 -5.53 -23.11 7.00
N PHE A 71 -6.06 -22.11 7.72
CA PHE A 71 -5.25 -21.30 8.63
C PHE A 71 -5.19 -21.95 10.02
N PRO A 72 -4.01 -22.21 10.60
CA PRO A 72 -3.89 -22.64 11.98
C PRO A 72 -4.44 -21.57 12.93
N ARG A 73 -5.41 -21.96 13.77
CA ARG A 73 -5.88 -21.12 14.87
C ARG A 73 -4.78 -21.09 15.95
N GLY A 74 -4.12 -19.95 16.10
CA GLY A 74 -3.32 -19.67 17.29
C GLY A 74 -1.99 -18.96 17.05
N ILE A 75 -2.01 -17.71 16.56
CA ILE A 75 -1.03 -16.67 16.90
C ILE A 75 -1.79 -15.34 16.90
N ALA A 76 -1.78 -14.63 18.03
CA ALA A 76 -2.42 -13.32 18.16
C ALA A 76 -1.75 -12.29 17.23
N ALA A 77 -2.59 -11.47 16.59
CA ALA A 77 -2.27 -10.55 15.50
C ALA A 77 -1.09 -9.61 15.78
N ALA A 78 -0.03 -9.71 14.96
CA ALA A 78 1.15 -8.87 15.10
C ALA A 78 1.07 -7.57 14.26
N VAL A 79 0.14 -7.46 13.30
CA VAL A 79 -0.15 -6.21 12.58
C VAL A 79 -1.64 -5.93 12.60
N GLN A 80 -2.03 -4.78 13.15
CA GLN A 80 -3.42 -4.34 13.23
C GLN A 80 -3.81 -3.52 12.00
N GLU A 81 -2.88 -2.75 11.41
CA GLU A 81 -3.20 -1.79 10.34
C GLU A 81 -2.06 -1.70 9.30
N ILE A 82 -2.40 -1.98 8.04
CA ILE A 82 -1.50 -1.76 6.89
C ILE A 82 -1.97 -0.47 6.20
N TYR A 83 -1.03 0.38 5.86
CA TYR A 83 -1.23 1.62 5.14
C TYR A 83 -0.52 1.54 3.80
N GLY A 84 -1.13 2.10 2.75
CA GLY A 84 -0.57 2.07 1.41
C GLY A 84 -0.53 3.46 0.82
N SER A 85 0.67 3.91 0.46
CA SER A 85 0.85 5.25 -0.11
C SER A 85 0.36 5.30 -1.55
N ILE A 86 -0.45 6.31 -1.87
CA ILE A 86 -0.86 6.64 -3.23
C ILE A 86 -0.45 8.06 -3.59
N PHE A 87 -0.19 8.26 -4.87
CA PHE A 87 -0.15 9.58 -5.47
C PHE A 87 -1.41 9.83 -6.27
N ILE A 88 -1.84 11.08 -6.31
CA ILE A 88 -2.88 11.57 -7.20
C ILE A 88 -2.21 11.97 -8.52
N PRO A 89 -2.52 11.28 -9.62
CA PRO A 89 -1.88 11.55 -10.90
C PRO A 89 -2.10 12.98 -11.39
N SER A 90 -1.02 13.59 -11.87
CA SER A 90 -1.05 14.90 -12.51
C SER A 90 0.11 15.03 -13.49
N LYS A 91 -0.01 15.95 -14.47
CA LYS A 91 1.09 16.23 -15.40
C LYS A 91 2.38 16.61 -14.67
N GLN A 92 2.26 17.38 -13.59
CA GLN A 92 3.39 17.80 -12.76
C GLN A 92 4.06 16.62 -12.06
N LEU A 93 3.27 15.74 -11.41
CA LEU A 93 3.79 14.54 -10.75
C LEU A 93 4.53 13.65 -11.76
N LEU A 94 3.91 13.37 -12.91
CA LEU A 94 4.50 12.53 -13.95
C LEU A 94 5.81 13.13 -14.47
N ALA A 95 5.84 14.44 -14.76
CA ALA A 95 7.05 15.12 -15.19
C ALA A 95 8.17 15.05 -14.13
N GLN A 96 7.82 15.27 -12.85
CA GLN A 96 8.76 15.17 -11.73
C GLN A 96 9.34 13.76 -11.62
N GLN A 97 8.50 12.72 -11.64
CA GLN A 97 8.95 11.34 -11.50
C GLN A 97 9.75 10.84 -12.71
N LYS A 98 9.47 11.36 -13.92
CA LYS A 98 10.30 11.11 -15.12
C LYS A 98 11.68 11.76 -15.02
N PHE A 99 11.74 13.01 -14.59
CA PHE A 99 12.99 13.78 -14.53
C PHE A 99 13.87 13.36 -13.35
N ARG A 100 13.27 13.26 -12.16
CA ARG A 100 13.95 12.92 -10.91
C ARG A 100 13.02 12.04 -10.06
N PRO A 101 12.99 10.71 -10.32
CA PRO A 101 12.19 9.80 -9.53
C PRO A 101 12.60 9.89 -8.06
N TRP A 102 11.62 9.80 -7.17
CA TRP A 102 11.92 9.80 -5.74
C TRP A 102 12.67 8.55 -5.34
N SER A 103 13.65 8.70 -4.45
CA SER A 103 14.49 7.57 -4.05
C SER A 103 13.64 6.44 -3.48
N GLY A 104 13.77 5.27 -4.08
CA GLY A 104 13.02 4.08 -3.70
C GLY A 104 11.60 4.02 -4.22
N VAL A 105 11.02 5.04 -4.87
CA VAL A 105 9.71 4.92 -5.53
C VAL A 105 9.92 4.33 -6.92
N PHE A 106 9.21 3.25 -7.22
CA PHE A 106 9.19 2.67 -8.56
C PHE A 106 7.81 2.90 -9.17
N LEU A 107 7.79 3.51 -10.36
CA LEU A 107 6.59 3.68 -11.17
C LEU A 107 6.85 3.04 -12.54
N SER A 108 5.93 2.20 -12.99
CA SER A 108 6.04 1.55 -14.28
C SER A 108 6.04 2.56 -15.43
N LYS A 109 6.57 2.15 -16.60
CA LYS A 109 6.51 2.98 -17.81
C LYS A 109 5.06 3.36 -18.17
N GLN A 110 4.13 2.43 -17.98
CA GLN A 110 2.70 2.65 -18.20
C GLN A 110 2.14 3.69 -17.23
N TYR A 111 2.48 3.61 -15.94
CA TYR A 111 2.08 4.64 -14.96
C TYR A 111 2.60 6.03 -15.36
N LEU A 112 3.80 6.11 -15.92
CA LEU A 112 4.38 7.37 -16.34
C LEU A 112 3.88 7.84 -17.72
N ASP A 113 3.14 7.04 -18.47
CA ASP A 113 2.80 7.35 -19.86
C ASP A 113 1.89 8.59 -19.97
N SER A 114 0.71 8.51 -19.35
CA SER A 114 -0.30 9.58 -19.35
C SER A 114 -0.98 9.71 -17.98
N VAL A 115 -1.66 10.84 -17.74
CA VAL A 115 -2.43 11.05 -16.51
C VAL A 115 -3.58 10.05 -16.40
N ASP A 116 -4.18 9.65 -17.52
CA ASP A 116 -5.28 8.70 -17.57
C ASP A 116 -4.82 7.28 -17.23
N GLU A 117 -3.68 6.84 -17.78
CA GLU A 117 -3.06 5.56 -17.43
C GLU A 117 -2.67 5.51 -15.95
N ALA A 118 -2.01 6.56 -15.46
CA ALA A 118 -1.66 6.70 -14.05
C ALA A 118 -2.91 6.65 -13.14
N ARG A 119 -4.01 7.26 -13.56
CA ARG A 119 -5.29 7.24 -12.84
C ARG A 119 -5.87 5.84 -12.80
N ALA A 120 -5.94 5.16 -13.95
CA ALA A 120 -6.42 3.79 -14.03
C ALA A 120 -5.62 2.85 -13.11
N ILE A 121 -4.29 2.96 -13.10
CA ILE A 121 -3.44 2.16 -12.20
C ILE A 121 -3.68 2.53 -10.73
N THR A 122 -3.81 3.83 -10.41
CA THR A 122 -4.10 4.28 -9.03
C THR A 122 -5.44 3.76 -8.53
N VAL A 123 -6.46 3.71 -9.40
CA VAL A 123 -7.77 3.10 -9.09
C VAL A 123 -7.63 1.61 -8.81
N GLN A 124 -6.86 0.88 -9.63
CA GLN A 124 -6.57 -0.55 -9.39
C GLN A 124 -5.85 -0.76 -8.05
N MET A 125 -4.85 0.07 -7.73
CA MET A 125 -4.18 0.03 -6.42
C MET A 125 -5.16 0.24 -5.26
N LEU A 126 -6.08 1.21 -5.38
CA LEU A 126 -7.11 1.45 -4.37
C LEU A 126 -8.10 0.29 -4.23
N GLN A 127 -8.45 -0.39 -5.32
CA GLN A 127 -9.28 -1.60 -5.29
C GLN A 127 -8.56 -2.75 -4.57
N ILE A 128 -7.25 -2.91 -4.78
CA ILE A 128 -6.41 -3.83 -4.01
C ILE A 128 -6.44 -3.42 -2.54
N TYR A 129 -6.23 -2.15 -2.23
CA TYR A 129 -6.24 -1.67 -0.85
C TYR A 129 -7.57 -1.94 -0.15
N LYS A 130 -8.69 -1.70 -0.83
CA LYS A 130 -10.04 -2.05 -0.35
C LYS A 130 -10.17 -3.55 -0.09
N ARG A 131 -9.78 -4.40 -1.05
CA ARG A 131 -9.87 -5.88 -0.93
C ARG A 131 -9.07 -6.41 0.25
N TYR A 132 -7.92 -5.80 0.55
CA TYR A 132 -7.01 -6.26 1.60
C TYR A 132 -7.03 -5.39 2.85
N GLU A 133 -8.04 -4.54 3.04
CA GLU A 133 -8.14 -3.65 4.21
C GLU A 133 -6.86 -2.82 4.46
N VAL A 134 -6.19 -2.42 3.39
CA VAL A 134 -5.09 -1.46 3.47
C VAL A 134 -5.71 -0.07 3.51
N THR A 135 -5.32 0.73 4.50
CA THR A 135 -5.77 2.11 4.63
C THR A 135 -4.96 2.99 3.68
N PRO A 136 -5.58 3.65 2.69
CA PRO A 136 -4.84 4.50 1.77
C PRO A 136 -4.25 5.72 2.48
N LEU A 137 -3.02 6.07 2.14
CA LEU A 137 -2.34 7.30 2.56
C LEU A 137 -2.07 8.14 1.30
N VAL A 138 -2.69 9.32 1.22
CA VAL A 138 -2.50 10.22 0.08
C VAL A 138 -1.24 11.07 0.31
N GLU A 139 -0.22 10.86 -0.53
CA GLU A 139 1.06 11.58 -0.47
C GLU A 139 1.05 12.88 -1.30
N THR A 140 -0.03 13.15 -2.02
CA THR A 140 -0.20 14.39 -2.77
C THR A 140 -0.62 15.54 -1.87
N ALA A 141 0.14 16.64 -1.92
CA ALA A 141 -0.20 17.86 -1.19
C ALA A 141 -1.53 18.45 -1.68
N VAL A 142 -2.44 18.73 -0.74
CA VAL A 142 -3.70 19.43 -0.99
C VAL A 142 -3.54 20.90 -0.62
N ARG A 143 -3.81 21.80 -1.56
CA ARG A 143 -3.68 23.25 -1.36
C ARG A 143 -4.99 24.02 -1.53
N ASP A 144 -5.98 23.38 -2.15
CA ASP A 144 -7.29 23.96 -2.43
C ASP A 144 -8.38 22.87 -2.49
N ALA A 145 -9.64 23.31 -2.51
CA ALA A 145 -10.80 22.42 -2.56
C ALA A 145 -10.87 21.60 -3.86
N LYS A 146 -10.31 22.11 -4.96
CA LYS A 146 -10.29 21.40 -6.25
C LYS A 146 -9.39 20.17 -6.18
N ALA A 147 -8.21 20.30 -5.55
CA ALA A 147 -7.30 19.20 -5.30
C ALA A 147 -7.95 18.14 -4.39
N LEU A 148 -8.65 18.57 -3.33
CA LEU A 148 -9.38 17.65 -2.45
C LEU A 148 -10.50 16.92 -3.19
N ARG A 149 -11.27 17.62 -4.03
CA ARG A 149 -12.33 16.99 -4.84
C ARG A 149 -11.76 15.95 -5.81
N GLY A 150 -10.64 16.26 -6.46
CA GLY A 150 -9.97 15.31 -7.37
C GLY A 150 -9.50 14.03 -6.67
N ILE A 151 -9.09 14.13 -5.39
CA ILE A 151 -8.84 12.95 -4.55
C ILE A 151 -10.14 12.17 -4.37
N MET A 152 -11.21 12.82 -3.89
CA MET A 152 -12.49 12.16 -3.64
C MET A 152 -13.04 11.43 -4.87
N ASP A 153 -12.95 12.05 -6.05
CA ASP A 153 -13.42 11.45 -7.31
C ASP A 153 -12.69 10.13 -7.63
N ILE A 154 -11.39 10.03 -7.33
CA ILE A 154 -10.62 8.79 -7.53
C ILE A 154 -11.06 7.70 -6.55
N PHE A 155 -11.33 8.06 -5.29
CA PHE A 155 -11.83 7.12 -4.29
C PHE A 155 -13.26 6.65 -4.61
N GLU A 156 -14.13 7.55 -5.07
CA GLU A 156 -15.48 7.22 -5.56
C GLU A 156 -15.41 6.29 -6.77
N GLU A 157 -14.47 6.51 -7.70
CA GLU A 157 -14.23 5.65 -8.85
C GLU A 157 -13.76 4.24 -8.44
N ALA A 158 -12.81 4.15 -7.51
CA ALA A 158 -12.33 2.86 -6.98
C ALA A 158 -13.36 2.12 -6.11
N ALA A 159 -14.40 2.80 -5.66
CA ALA A 159 -15.46 2.21 -4.86
C ALA A 159 -16.53 1.48 -5.69
N LYS A 160 -16.67 1.83 -6.98
CA LYS A 160 -17.53 1.17 -7.96
C LYS A 160 -17.06 -0.25 -8.23
#